data_AF-A0A6P5NBA2-F1
#
_entry.id   AF-A0A6P5NBA2-F1
#
_cell.length_a   1.000
_cell.length_b   1.000
_cell.length_c   1.000
_cell.angle_alpha   90.00
_cell.angle_beta   90.00
_cell.angle_gamma   90.00
#
_symmetry.space_group_name_H-M   'P 1'
#
loop_
_entity.id
_entity.type
_entity.pdbx_description
1 polymer ?
#
loop_
_entity_poly.entity_id
_entity_poly.type
_entity_poly.pdbx_seq_one_letter_code
_entity_poly.pdbx_strand_id
1 'polypeptide(L)'
;MSWHHRVWMYDRLNPTRGGIKPEFYDKVEDFIETISKLDVVKSEGKCRCPCVKCRCTNYKELNIIKMHLWEKGFMPNYWIWTEHGEIDDIGINQMGFNNCGEGGSGSGANVEECDMYDISWEDNSRRYHEMVFDSVGPEDPHVEAKNFFDLLEATQKPLWEGCVHSQLSIAVRMLCIKAEENQSQESFKQWATLIREIAPEGSAIPRDYYEAKKLVQNLGLKAIKIDCCSNNCMLYRKDDAALTSCKFCEAPRFKPISDGGCKSKRVPVRRMHYLPLIPRLRRLYASMSSAPHMTWHIKNQRDDGVMIHPSHGEAWKSFDRIHSDFALEPRNIRLGLCSNGFTPNIQFSKPYSCWPVIVIPYNLPPGMCMKDPYLFLTCLIPGPNNPKANIDVFLGPLIDELNELWNPGVLTYDIVEKKNFVLKAALM
;
A
#
# COMPACT_ATOMS: atom_id res chain seq x y z
N MET A 1 -0.80 -16.78 -15.52
CA MET A 1 -1.26 -17.87 -16.40
C MET A 1 -1.77 -17.27 -17.71
N SER A 2 -1.70 -17.98 -18.84
CA SER A 2 -2.03 -17.41 -20.15
C SER A 2 -3.54 -17.53 -20.46
N TRP A 3 -4.18 -16.40 -20.78
CA TRP A 3 -5.64 -16.25 -20.95
C TRP A 3 -6.20 -16.83 -22.27
N HIS A 4 -5.51 -17.80 -22.87
CA HIS A 4 -5.82 -18.32 -24.21
C HIS A 4 -7.24 -18.93 -24.32
N HIS A 5 -7.85 -19.35 -23.21
CA HIS A 5 -9.19 -19.95 -23.20
C HIS A 5 -10.35 -18.91 -23.29
N ARG A 6 -10.07 -17.60 -23.20
CA ARG A 6 -11.10 -16.53 -23.23
C ARG A 6 -11.03 -15.62 -24.45
N VAL A 7 -10.17 -15.95 -25.41
CA VAL A 7 -10.01 -15.20 -26.67
C VAL A 7 -11.34 -15.06 -27.43
N TRP A 8 -12.22 -16.06 -27.31
CA TRP A 8 -13.56 -16.03 -27.90
C TRP A 8 -14.37 -14.78 -27.52
N MET A 9 -14.18 -14.19 -26.33
CA MET A 9 -14.96 -13.02 -25.88
C MET A 9 -14.78 -11.78 -26.78
N TYR A 10 -13.66 -11.71 -27.49
CA TYR A 10 -13.35 -10.59 -28.40
C TYR A 10 -13.29 -11.01 -29.86
N ASP A 11 -13.45 -12.30 -30.14
CA ASP A 11 -13.51 -12.85 -31.49
C ASP A 11 -14.97 -13.02 -31.95
N ARG A 12 -15.70 -11.89 -32.02
CA ARG A 12 -17.16 -11.89 -32.22
C ARG A 12 -17.60 -12.10 -33.68
N LEU A 13 -16.89 -11.52 -34.64
CA LEU A 13 -17.37 -11.38 -36.04
C LEU A 13 -16.57 -12.25 -37.01
N ASN A 14 -17.25 -12.80 -38.02
CA ASN A 14 -16.60 -13.46 -39.14
C ASN A 14 -15.86 -12.44 -40.01
N PRO A 15 -14.54 -12.60 -40.26
CA PRO A 15 -13.73 -11.64 -41.01
C PRO A 15 -14.23 -11.38 -42.45
N THR A 16 -14.95 -12.34 -43.04
CA THR A 16 -15.33 -12.30 -44.46
C THR A 16 -16.82 -12.08 -44.72
N ARG A 17 -17.69 -12.19 -43.69
CA ARG A 17 -19.16 -12.13 -43.86
C ARG A 17 -19.89 -11.23 -42.86
N GLY A 18 -19.20 -10.62 -41.90
CA GLY A 18 -19.79 -9.65 -40.95
C GLY A 18 -20.83 -10.21 -39.96
N GLY A 19 -21.15 -11.51 -40.03
CA GLY A 19 -22.04 -12.18 -39.08
C GLY A 19 -21.32 -12.68 -37.83
N ILE A 20 -22.07 -12.80 -36.73
CA ILE A 20 -21.57 -13.31 -35.44
C ILE A 20 -21.08 -14.76 -35.61
N LYS A 21 -19.95 -15.11 -35.00
CA LYS A 21 -19.43 -16.49 -35.00
C LYS A 21 -20.33 -17.40 -34.15
N PRO A 22 -20.65 -18.63 -34.61
CA PRO A 22 -21.41 -19.60 -33.80
C PRO A 22 -20.77 -19.86 -32.43
N GLU A 23 -19.44 -19.94 -32.38
CA GLU A 23 -18.68 -20.12 -31.13
C GLU A 23 -18.90 -18.97 -30.14
N PHE A 24 -18.97 -17.72 -30.62
CA PHE A 24 -19.29 -16.57 -29.78
C PHE A 24 -20.73 -16.65 -29.25
N TYR A 25 -21.66 -17.13 -30.07
CA TYR A 25 -23.06 -17.30 -29.68
C TYR A 25 -23.19 -18.31 -28.53
N ASP A 26 -22.64 -19.51 -28.69
CA ASP A 26 -22.71 -20.59 -27.71
C ASP A 26 -22.01 -20.21 -26.40
N LYS A 27 -20.86 -19.53 -26.48
CA LYS A 27 -20.13 -19.10 -25.29
C LYS A 27 -20.79 -17.94 -24.53
N VAL A 28 -21.57 -17.10 -25.22
CA VAL A 28 -22.45 -16.12 -24.55
C VAL A 28 -23.59 -16.82 -23.81
N GLU A 29 -24.12 -17.93 -24.35
CA GLU A 29 -25.11 -18.75 -23.62
C GLU A 29 -24.51 -19.34 -22.34
N ASP A 30 -23.32 -19.94 -22.42
CA ASP A 30 -22.57 -20.46 -21.27
C ASP A 30 -22.38 -19.38 -20.18
N PHE A 31 -22.05 -18.15 -20.61
CA PHE A 31 -21.93 -17.00 -19.71
C PHE A 31 -23.26 -16.66 -19.02
N ILE A 32 -24.35 -16.55 -19.77
CA ILE A 32 -25.68 -16.22 -19.23
C ILE A 32 -26.15 -17.31 -18.26
N GLU A 33 -25.90 -18.58 -18.56
CA GLU A 33 -26.24 -19.70 -17.66
C GLU A 33 -25.44 -19.61 -16.36
N THR A 34 -24.14 -19.27 -16.45
CA THR A 34 -23.28 -19.15 -15.26
C THR A 34 -23.75 -18.02 -14.34
N ILE A 35 -24.05 -16.83 -14.89
CA ILE A 35 -24.49 -15.70 -14.07
C ILE A 35 -25.92 -15.87 -13.53
N SER A 36 -26.77 -16.66 -14.19
CA SER A 36 -28.11 -16.98 -13.67
C SER A 36 -28.09 -17.78 -12.37
N LYS A 37 -26.97 -18.45 -12.08
CA LYS A 37 -26.79 -19.25 -10.86
C LYS A 37 -26.43 -18.40 -9.64
N LEU A 38 -26.07 -17.12 -9.83
CA LEU A 38 -25.72 -16.19 -8.76
C LEU A 38 -26.96 -15.79 -7.95
N ASP A 39 -26.82 -15.74 -6.62
CA ASP A 39 -27.94 -15.51 -5.71
C ASP A 39 -28.61 -14.13 -5.90
N VAL A 40 -27.82 -13.10 -6.21
CA VAL A 40 -28.31 -11.74 -6.53
C VAL A 40 -29.23 -11.76 -7.77
N VAL A 41 -28.93 -12.62 -8.74
CA VAL A 41 -29.71 -12.73 -9.98
C VAL A 41 -31.00 -13.52 -9.74
N LYS A 42 -30.97 -14.52 -8.86
CA LYS A 42 -32.17 -15.27 -8.45
C LYS A 42 -33.14 -14.42 -7.64
N SER A 43 -32.65 -13.48 -6.83
CA SER A 43 -33.49 -12.61 -5.99
C SER A 43 -34.07 -11.42 -6.75
N GLU A 44 -33.28 -10.77 -7.62
CA GLU A 44 -33.68 -9.50 -8.27
C GLU A 44 -34.03 -9.64 -9.76
N GLY A 45 -33.70 -10.77 -10.40
CA GLY A 45 -33.95 -11.02 -11.82
C GLY A 45 -33.11 -10.17 -12.78
N LYS A 46 -32.17 -9.37 -12.26
CA LYS A 46 -31.33 -8.44 -13.03
C LYS A 46 -29.87 -8.51 -12.57
N CYS A 47 -28.95 -8.27 -13.49
CA CYS A 47 -27.52 -8.11 -13.17
C CYS A 47 -26.87 -7.04 -14.04
N ARG A 48 -25.61 -6.70 -13.70
CA ARG A 48 -24.81 -5.72 -14.43
C ARG A 48 -24.58 -6.19 -15.87
N CYS A 49 -24.74 -5.31 -16.85
CA CYS A 49 -24.55 -5.67 -18.26
C CYS A 49 -23.09 -5.42 -18.72
N PRO A 50 -22.28 -6.44 -19.05
CA PRO A 50 -20.87 -6.28 -19.43
C PRO A 50 -20.64 -5.88 -20.89
N CYS A 51 -21.67 -5.44 -21.62
CA CYS A 51 -21.50 -5.04 -23.01
C CYS A 51 -20.71 -3.72 -23.15
N VAL A 52 -20.14 -3.46 -24.32
CA VAL A 52 -19.37 -2.23 -24.62
C VAL A 52 -20.09 -0.93 -24.23
N LYS A 53 -21.42 -0.90 -24.36
CA LYS A 53 -22.25 0.28 -24.04
C LYS A 53 -22.54 0.41 -22.54
N CYS A 54 -22.78 -0.70 -21.85
CA CYS A 54 -23.24 -0.70 -20.47
C CYS A 54 -22.10 -0.82 -19.46
N ARG A 55 -20.97 -1.43 -19.81
CA ARG A 55 -19.73 -1.49 -19.00
C ARG A 55 -19.96 -1.85 -17.52
N CYS A 56 -20.84 -2.81 -17.26
CA CYS A 56 -21.25 -3.23 -15.92
C CYS A 56 -21.86 -2.14 -15.02
N THR A 57 -22.24 -0.98 -15.54
CA THR A 57 -22.85 0.11 -14.73
C THR A 57 -24.36 -0.02 -14.61
N ASN A 58 -25.01 -0.67 -15.59
CA ASN A 58 -26.46 -0.76 -15.67
C ASN A 58 -26.94 -2.17 -15.35
N TYR A 59 -27.94 -2.27 -14.46
CA TYR A 59 -28.67 -3.50 -14.20
C TYR A 59 -29.69 -3.77 -15.31
N LYS A 60 -29.63 -4.96 -15.90
CA LYS A 60 -30.50 -5.41 -16.99
C LYS A 60 -30.92 -6.85 -16.74
N GLU A 61 -32.05 -7.21 -17.30
CA GLU A 61 -32.50 -8.61 -17.35
C GLU A 61 -31.59 -9.43 -18.26
N LEU A 62 -31.43 -10.72 -17.95
CA LEU A 62 -30.51 -11.62 -18.67
C LEU A 62 -30.75 -11.62 -20.19
N ASN A 63 -32.00 -11.60 -20.62
CA ASN A 63 -32.37 -11.55 -22.05
C ASN A 63 -31.86 -10.28 -22.74
N ILE A 64 -31.86 -9.14 -22.04
CA ILE A 64 -31.36 -7.86 -22.56
C ILE A 64 -29.83 -7.86 -22.59
N ILE A 65 -29.17 -8.44 -21.60
CA ILE A 65 -27.72 -8.58 -21.57
C ILE A 65 -27.24 -9.44 -22.72
N LYS A 66 -27.88 -10.58 -22.92
CA LYS A 66 -27.64 -11.51 -24.03
C LYS A 66 -27.71 -10.82 -25.39
N MET A 67 -28.80 -10.09 -25.64
CA MET A 67 -28.97 -9.30 -26.86
C MET A 67 -27.87 -8.24 -27.02
N HIS A 68 -27.53 -7.53 -25.96
CA HIS A 68 -26.45 -6.54 -25.99
C HIS A 68 -25.08 -7.14 -26.31
N LEU A 69 -24.77 -8.33 -25.80
CA LEU A 69 -23.52 -9.02 -26.09
C LEU A 69 -23.46 -9.50 -27.53
N TRP A 70 -24.57 -10.01 -28.08
CA TRP A 70 -24.64 -10.35 -29.49
C TRP A 70 -24.50 -9.14 -30.41
N GLU A 71 -25.11 -8.01 -30.09
CA GLU A 71 -25.07 -6.80 -30.93
C GLU A 71 -23.75 -6.02 -30.82
N LYS A 72 -23.15 -5.98 -29.62
CA LYS A 72 -22.08 -5.01 -29.30
C LYS A 72 -20.81 -5.65 -28.75
N GLY A 73 -20.87 -6.91 -28.33
CA GLY A 73 -19.76 -7.60 -27.69
C GLY A 73 -19.53 -7.17 -26.24
N PHE A 74 -18.57 -7.84 -25.60
CA PHE A 74 -18.10 -7.51 -24.25
C PHE A 74 -17.31 -6.20 -24.25
N MET A 75 -17.36 -5.49 -23.12
CA MET A 75 -16.49 -4.35 -22.89
C MET A 75 -15.00 -4.78 -22.96
N PRO A 76 -14.10 -3.92 -23.49
CA PRO A 76 -12.68 -4.26 -23.57
C PRO A 76 -12.09 -4.65 -22.21
N ASN A 77 -11.15 -5.59 -22.22
CA ASN A 77 -10.37 -6.05 -21.05
C ASN A 77 -11.16 -6.71 -19.90
N TYR A 78 -12.46 -6.99 -20.09
CA TYR A 78 -13.27 -7.80 -19.18
C TYR A 78 -13.08 -9.31 -19.41
N TRP A 79 -11.85 -9.78 -19.23
CA TRP A 79 -11.49 -11.20 -19.43
C TRP A 79 -12.00 -12.09 -18.28
N ILE A 80 -12.13 -11.51 -17.08
CA ILE A 80 -12.55 -12.19 -15.85
C ILE A 80 -13.88 -11.58 -15.46
N TRP A 81 -14.87 -12.42 -15.13
CA TRP A 81 -16.21 -11.95 -14.80
C TRP A 81 -16.30 -11.41 -13.36
N THR A 82 -15.44 -10.45 -13.00
CA THR A 82 -15.30 -9.90 -11.65
C THR A 82 -16.61 -9.34 -11.10
N GLU A 83 -17.30 -8.53 -11.90
CA GLU A 83 -18.66 -8.02 -11.60
C GLU A 83 -19.76 -9.11 -11.55
N HIS A 84 -19.42 -10.36 -11.88
CA HIS A 84 -20.32 -11.51 -11.83
C HIS A 84 -19.72 -12.67 -10.99
N GLY A 85 -18.86 -12.35 -10.02
CA GLY A 85 -18.40 -13.27 -8.99
C GLY A 85 -17.20 -14.16 -9.37
N GLU A 86 -16.58 -13.94 -10.52
CA GLU A 86 -15.32 -14.62 -10.88
C GLU A 86 -14.12 -13.88 -10.26
N ILE A 87 -13.27 -14.59 -9.53
CA ILE A 87 -12.09 -14.02 -8.86
C ILE A 87 -10.84 -14.31 -9.71
N ASP A 88 -9.99 -13.31 -9.92
CA ASP A 88 -8.69 -13.49 -10.57
C ASP A 88 -7.75 -14.28 -9.63
N ASP A 89 -7.22 -15.41 -10.09
CA ASP A 89 -6.21 -16.19 -9.38
C ASP A 89 -4.82 -15.50 -9.34
N ILE A 90 -4.69 -14.30 -9.90
CA ILE A 90 -3.51 -13.45 -9.73
C ILE A 90 -3.69 -12.55 -8.50
N GLY A 91 -3.34 -13.14 -7.35
CA GLY A 91 -3.08 -12.53 -6.04
C GLY A 91 -3.32 -11.02 -5.87
N ILE A 92 -4.46 -10.68 -5.27
CA ILE A 92 -4.58 -10.04 -3.95
C ILE A 92 -6.01 -10.31 -3.47
N ASN A 93 -6.12 -10.90 -2.28
CA ASN A 93 -7.36 -11.14 -1.56
C ASN A 93 -8.20 -9.85 -1.47
N GLN A 94 -9.21 -9.72 -2.33
CA GLN A 94 -10.48 -9.09 -1.96
C GLN A 94 -11.27 -10.14 -1.16
N MET A 95 -10.88 -10.34 0.10
CA MET A 95 -11.74 -11.00 1.09
C MET A 95 -12.37 -9.87 1.91
N GLY A 96 -13.70 -9.78 1.84
CA GLY A 96 -14.51 -8.67 2.33
C GLY A 96 -14.23 -8.28 3.77
N PHE A 97 -13.95 -6.99 3.96
CA PHE A 97 -14.23 -6.30 5.21
C PHE A 97 -15.76 -6.16 5.35
N ASN A 98 -16.41 -7.21 5.83
CA ASN A 98 -17.74 -7.01 6.42
C ASN A 98 -17.54 -6.43 7.81
N ASN A 99 -17.82 -5.14 7.88
CA ASN A 99 -17.97 -4.34 9.08
C ASN A 99 -19.04 -4.99 9.97
N CYS A 100 -18.67 -5.39 11.19
CA CYS A 100 -19.60 -5.71 12.26
C CYS A 100 -19.14 -4.95 13.51
N GLY A 101 -19.78 -3.82 13.77
CA GLY A 101 -19.47 -2.96 14.91
C GLY A 101 -20.41 -1.77 15.03
N GLU A 102 -21.72 -2.00 14.96
CA GLU A 102 -22.70 -1.03 15.50
C GLU A 102 -22.84 -1.22 17.01
N GLY A 103 -22.74 -0.12 17.75
CA GLY A 103 -23.10 -0.04 19.15
C GLY A 103 -22.55 1.23 19.83
N GLY A 104 -23.24 2.36 19.66
CA GLY A 104 -23.01 3.55 20.52
C GLY A 104 -23.36 4.90 19.88
N SER A 105 -24.64 5.25 19.92
CA SER A 105 -25.30 6.43 19.32
C SER A 105 -24.77 7.81 19.73
N GLY A 106 -24.75 8.73 18.76
CA GLY A 106 -24.72 10.19 18.93
C GLY A 106 -25.25 10.87 17.67
N SER A 107 -26.41 11.50 17.77
CA SER A 107 -27.33 11.92 16.72
C SER A 107 -26.89 13.11 15.85
N GLY A 108 -27.14 13.00 14.53
CA GLY A 108 -27.81 14.04 13.74
C GLY A 108 -26.96 15.01 12.90
N ALA A 109 -26.79 14.71 11.61
CA ALA A 109 -27.05 15.63 10.48
C ALA A 109 -26.97 14.85 9.16
N ASN A 110 -28.09 14.77 8.43
CA ASN A 110 -28.17 14.16 7.11
C ASN A 110 -27.35 14.97 6.09
N VAL A 111 -26.35 14.35 5.49
CA VAL A 111 -25.79 14.76 4.20
C VAL A 111 -25.79 13.50 3.33
N GLU A 112 -26.65 13.48 2.32
CA GLU A 112 -26.62 12.48 1.26
C GLU A 112 -25.32 12.64 0.46
N GLU A 113 -24.33 11.79 0.72
CA GLU A 113 -23.06 11.79 -0.01
C GLU A 113 -23.16 10.80 -1.17
N CYS A 114 -23.32 11.35 -2.38
CA CYS A 114 -23.34 10.61 -3.63
C CYS A 114 -21.88 10.35 -4.06
N ASP A 115 -21.30 9.24 -3.61
CA ASP A 115 -19.97 8.78 -4.01
C ASP A 115 -19.98 8.26 -5.46
N MET A 116 -19.85 9.18 -6.41
CA MET A 116 -19.71 8.92 -7.84
C MET A 116 -18.36 9.44 -8.34
N TYR A 117 -17.22 8.86 -7.93
CA TYR A 117 -15.94 9.07 -8.63
C TYR A 117 -14.98 7.87 -8.45
N ASP A 118 -15.33 6.73 -9.05
CA ASP A 118 -14.38 5.63 -9.30
C ASP A 118 -14.45 5.13 -10.76
N ILE A 119 -14.66 6.06 -11.70
CA ILE A 119 -14.72 5.76 -13.12
C ILE A 119 -13.33 5.97 -13.75
N SER A 120 -12.70 4.84 -14.12
CA SER A 120 -11.77 4.71 -15.26
C SER A 120 -10.38 5.38 -15.18
N TRP A 121 -9.63 5.14 -14.11
CA TRP A 121 -8.19 5.51 -14.07
C TRP A 121 -7.28 4.57 -14.87
N GLU A 122 -7.65 3.30 -15.00
CA GLU A 122 -6.81 2.29 -15.67
C GLU A 122 -6.75 2.49 -17.19
N ASP A 123 -7.85 2.89 -17.83
CA ASP A 123 -7.97 2.97 -19.29
C ASP A 123 -7.39 4.29 -19.87
N ASN A 124 -7.45 5.39 -19.10
CA ASN A 124 -6.93 6.69 -19.53
C ASN A 124 -5.42 6.83 -19.26
N SER A 125 -4.89 6.06 -18.30
CA SER A 125 -3.46 6.00 -17.98
C SER A 125 -2.63 5.45 -19.16
N ARG A 126 -3.10 4.40 -19.83
CA ARG A 126 -2.38 3.77 -20.96
C ARG A 126 -2.25 4.67 -22.18
N ARG A 127 -3.34 5.36 -22.57
CA ARG A 127 -3.37 6.19 -23.78
C ARG A 127 -2.45 7.41 -23.73
N TYR A 128 -2.15 7.94 -22.54
CA TYR A 128 -1.22 9.07 -22.37
C TYR A 128 0.18 8.64 -21.89
N HIS A 129 0.34 7.45 -21.29
CA HIS A 129 1.69 6.89 -20.99
C HIS A 129 2.52 6.68 -22.27
N GLU A 130 1.87 6.25 -23.36
CA GLU A 130 2.52 6.12 -24.67
C GLU A 130 3.02 7.47 -25.23
N MET A 131 2.53 8.61 -24.75
CA MET A 131 2.87 9.93 -25.31
C MET A 131 3.97 10.70 -24.55
N VAL A 132 4.44 10.23 -23.38
CA VAL A 132 5.37 11.02 -22.53
C VAL A 132 6.78 10.41 -22.42
N PHE A 133 6.99 9.12 -22.73
CA PHE A 133 8.27 8.43 -22.46
C PHE A 133 8.83 7.58 -23.61
N ASP A 134 8.55 7.96 -24.85
CA ASP A 134 8.99 7.20 -26.02
C ASP A 134 10.38 7.67 -26.51
N SER A 135 11.45 7.03 -26.00
CA SER A 135 12.81 7.17 -26.56
C SER A 135 13.85 6.12 -26.10
N VAL A 136 13.55 5.27 -25.11
CA VAL A 136 14.48 4.24 -24.60
C VAL A 136 13.70 2.97 -24.28
N GLY A 137 14.19 1.82 -24.74
CA GLY A 137 13.59 0.50 -24.50
C GLY A 137 13.59 0.12 -23.00
N PRO A 138 12.99 -1.03 -22.64
CA PRO A 138 12.93 -1.49 -21.26
C PRO A 138 14.35 -1.73 -20.70
N GLU A 139 14.55 -1.32 -19.46
CA GLU A 139 15.79 -1.49 -18.70
C GLU A 139 15.64 -2.59 -17.64
N ASP A 140 16.74 -3.23 -17.28
CA ASP A 140 16.76 -4.11 -16.12
C ASP A 140 16.72 -3.29 -14.81
N PRO A 141 16.10 -3.80 -13.74
CA PRO A 141 16.12 -3.15 -12.44
C PRO A 141 17.55 -2.95 -11.94
N HIS A 142 17.84 -1.76 -11.38
CA HIS A 142 19.11 -1.53 -10.68
C HIS A 142 19.32 -2.56 -9.55
N VAL A 143 20.57 -2.72 -9.11
CA VAL A 143 20.99 -3.76 -8.15
C VAL A 143 20.09 -3.84 -6.90
N GLU A 144 19.73 -2.71 -6.31
CA GLU A 144 18.89 -2.71 -5.09
C GLU A 144 17.45 -3.15 -5.34
N ALA A 145 16.86 -2.78 -6.49
CA ALA A 145 15.51 -3.24 -6.87
C ALA A 145 15.54 -4.71 -7.24
N LYS A 146 16.57 -5.15 -7.97
CA LYS A 146 16.75 -6.57 -8.29
C LYS A 146 16.82 -7.41 -7.01
N ASN A 147 17.67 -7.02 -6.05
CA ASN A 147 17.76 -7.69 -4.75
C ASN A 147 16.41 -7.72 -4.01
N PHE A 148 15.62 -6.65 -4.12
CA PHE A 148 14.27 -6.62 -3.54
C PHE A 148 13.31 -7.57 -4.24
N PHE A 149 13.29 -7.59 -5.58
CA PHE A 149 12.43 -8.49 -6.36
C PHE A 149 12.81 -9.95 -6.14
N ASP A 150 14.10 -10.28 -6.13
CA ASP A 150 14.60 -11.63 -5.87
C ASP A 150 14.17 -12.12 -4.46
N LEU A 151 14.25 -11.23 -3.46
CA LEU A 151 13.78 -11.53 -2.10
C LEU A 151 12.26 -11.70 -2.03
N LEU A 152 11.51 -10.85 -2.74
CA LEU A 152 10.06 -10.93 -2.79
C LEU A 152 9.62 -12.25 -3.44
N GLU A 153 10.20 -12.61 -4.58
CA GLU A 153 9.93 -13.86 -5.28
C GLU A 153 10.27 -15.07 -4.40
N ALA A 154 11.44 -15.06 -3.74
CA ALA A 154 11.84 -16.14 -2.84
C ALA A 154 10.85 -16.35 -1.68
N THR A 155 10.29 -15.26 -1.14
CA THR A 155 9.37 -15.31 0.01
C THR A 155 7.90 -15.49 -0.38
N GLN A 156 7.55 -15.31 -1.65
CA GLN A 156 6.22 -15.56 -2.21
C GLN A 156 5.99 -17.00 -2.64
N LYS A 157 7.01 -17.87 -2.60
CA LYS A 157 6.85 -19.31 -2.83
C LYS A 157 5.83 -19.90 -1.84
N PRO A 158 4.90 -20.76 -2.30
CA PRO A 158 3.99 -21.49 -1.42
C PRO A 158 4.74 -22.24 -0.31
N LEU A 159 4.14 -22.36 0.87
CA LEU A 159 4.74 -23.08 2.00
C LEU A 159 5.02 -24.56 1.67
N TRP A 160 4.19 -25.13 0.81
CA TRP A 160 4.30 -26.44 0.16
C TRP A 160 3.43 -26.42 -1.10
N GLU A 161 3.52 -27.46 -1.94
CA GLU A 161 2.76 -27.56 -3.20
C GLU A 161 1.25 -27.50 -2.95
N GLY A 162 0.54 -26.63 -3.69
CA GLY A 162 -0.90 -26.42 -3.55
C GLY A 162 -1.33 -25.55 -2.36
N CYS A 163 -0.40 -25.06 -1.53
CA CYS A 163 -0.75 -24.17 -0.41
C CYS A 163 -1.12 -22.76 -0.92
N VAL A 164 -2.26 -22.23 -0.46
CA VAL A 164 -2.69 -20.85 -0.74
C VAL A 164 -1.80 -19.79 -0.09
N HIS A 165 -1.02 -20.20 0.92
CA HIS A 165 -0.14 -19.30 1.66
C HIS A 165 1.32 -19.48 1.24
N SER A 166 1.98 -18.36 0.99
CA SER A 166 3.43 -18.24 0.93
C SER A 166 4.05 -18.03 2.30
N GLN A 167 5.36 -18.23 2.39
CA GLN A 167 6.14 -17.93 3.60
C GLN A 167 5.94 -16.47 4.08
N LEU A 168 5.91 -15.51 3.16
CA LEU A 168 5.64 -14.12 3.50
C LEU A 168 4.21 -13.91 4.01
N SER A 169 3.23 -14.47 3.31
CA SER A 169 1.81 -14.26 3.65
C SER A 169 1.48 -14.81 5.04
N ILE A 170 2.01 -15.98 5.41
CA ILE A 170 1.80 -16.55 6.74
C ILE A 170 2.51 -15.74 7.82
N ALA A 171 3.75 -15.29 7.55
CA ALA A 171 4.50 -14.47 8.50
C ALA A 171 3.78 -13.15 8.81
N VAL A 172 3.26 -12.47 7.78
CA VAL A 172 2.48 -11.23 7.95
C VAL A 172 1.19 -11.50 8.73
N ARG A 173 0.41 -12.52 8.34
CA ARG A 173 -0.83 -12.87 9.05
C ARG A 173 -0.60 -13.19 10.52
N MET A 174 0.41 -14.00 10.84
CA MET A 174 0.75 -14.32 12.23
C MET A 174 1.13 -13.05 13.02
N LEU A 175 1.88 -12.13 12.40
CA LEU A 175 2.25 -10.85 13.04
C LEU A 175 1.04 -9.93 13.25
N CYS A 176 0.08 -9.91 12.33
CA CYS A 176 -1.18 -9.17 12.48
C CYS A 176 -2.00 -9.72 13.65
N ILE A 177 -2.27 -11.03 13.67
CA ILE A 177 -3.00 -11.70 14.76
C ILE A 177 -2.33 -11.41 16.10
N LYS A 178 -0.99 -11.49 16.16
CA LYS A 178 -0.24 -11.15 17.37
C LYS A 178 -0.51 -9.73 17.85
N ALA A 179 -0.55 -8.77 16.93
CA ALA A 179 -0.72 -7.35 17.25
C ALA A 179 -2.16 -7.04 17.66
N GLU A 180 -3.14 -7.57 16.93
CA GLU A 180 -4.58 -7.38 17.17
C GLU A 180 -5.00 -8.00 18.50
N GLU A 181 -4.59 -9.24 18.75
CA GLU A 181 -4.97 -10.00 19.95
C GLU A 181 -4.02 -9.76 21.13
N ASN A 182 -3.03 -8.86 20.98
CA ASN A 182 -2.00 -8.56 21.97
C ASN A 182 -1.33 -9.83 22.54
N GLN A 183 -1.11 -10.84 21.68
CA GLN A 183 -0.55 -12.12 22.12
C GLN A 183 0.87 -11.94 22.65
N SER A 184 1.23 -12.71 23.69
CA SER A 184 2.61 -12.76 24.17
C SER A 184 3.54 -13.39 23.11
N GLN A 185 4.86 -13.19 23.22
CA GLN A 185 5.81 -13.88 22.33
C GLN A 185 5.80 -15.40 22.55
N GLU A 186 5.50 -15.84 23.78
CA GLU A 186 5.40 -17.24 24.13
C GLU A 186 4.17 -17.89 23.50
N SER A 187 3.01 -17.24 23.60
CA SER A 187 1.78 -17.70 22.94
C SER A 187 1.96 -17.82 21.43
N PHE A 188 2.61 -16.84 20.79
CA PHE A 188 2.94 -16.91 19.36
C PHE A 188 3.78 -18.14 19.04
N LYS A 189 4.80 -18.44 19.84
CA LYS A 189 5.70 -19.58 19.62
C LYS A 189 4.95 -20.91 19.78
N GLN A 190 4.05 -21.01 20.76
CA GLN A 190 3.23 -22.21 20.96
C GLN A 190 2.31 -22.46 19.77
N TRP A 191 1.61 -21.44 19.28
CA TRP A 191 0.81 -21.53 18.05
C TRP A 191 1.64 -21.87 16.83
N ALA A 192 2.80 -21.23 16.65
CA ALA A 192 3.72 -21.53 15.54
C ALA A 192 4.20 -22.99 15.58
N THR A 193 4.47 -23.53 16.77
CA THR A 193 4.86 -24.93 16.97
C THR A 193 3.73 -25.86 16.55
N LEU A 194 2.51 -25.63 17.06
CA LEU A 194 1.35 -26.45 16.72
C LEU A 194 1.04 -26.45 15.22
N ILE A 195 1.09 -25.27 14.57
CA ILE A 195 0.85 -25.17 13.11
C ILE A 195 1.91 -25.95 12.33
N ARG A 196 3.15 -25.98 12.81
CA ARG A 196 4.24 -26.74 12.17
C ARG A 196 4.11 -28.24 12.37
N GLU A 197 3.53 -28.71 13.47
CA GLU A 197 3.28 -30.14 13.74
C GLU A 197 2.20 -30.71 12.82
N ILE A 198 1.21 -29.90 12.43
CA ILE A 198 0.14 -30.29 11.50
C ILE A 198 0.50 -30.07 10.02
N ALA A 199 1.53 -29.27 9.74
CA ALA A 199 1.96 -28.97 8.39
C ALA A 199 2.85 -30.09 7.81
N PRO A 200 2.91 -30.23 6.48
CA PRO A 200 3.83 -31.16 5.83
C PRO A 200 5.29 -30.92 6.27
N GLU A 201 6.07 -31.99 6.30
CA GLU A 201 7.50 -31.93 6.61
C GLU A 201 8.22 -31.02 5.60
N GLY A 202 9.08 -30.13 6.09
CA GLY A 202 9.77 -29.13 5.27
C GLY A 202 8.98 -27.84 5.02
N SER A 203 7.81 -27.64 5.64
CA SER A 203 7.06 -26.38 5.51
C SER A 203 7.89 -25.15 5.96
N ALA A 204 7.84 -24.09 5.16
CA ALA A 204 8.61 -22.85 5.39
C ALA A 204 7.96 -21.89 6.42
N ILE A 205 7.19 -22.43 7.37
CA ILE A 205 6.45 -21.66 8.38
C ILE A 205 7.43 -21.11 9.44
N PRO A 206 7.33 -19.82 9.81
CA PRO A 206 8.16 -19.25 10.87
C PRO A 206 8.01 -19.98 12.20
N ARG A 207 9.12 -20.27 12.88
CA ARG A 207 9.13 -21.00 14.16
C ARG A 207 8.72 -20.13 15.34
N ASP A 208 8.97 -18.84 15.26
CA ASP A 208 8.70 -17.89 16.32
C ASP A 208 8.53 -16.46 15.79
N TYR A 209 8.26 -15.54 16.73
CA TYR A 209 8.09 -14.12 16.44
C TYR A 209 9.32 -13.50 15.78
N TYR A 210 10.53 -13.93 16.14
CA TYR A 210 11.76 -13.33 15.62
C TYR A 210 11.99 -13.73 14.17
N GLU A 211 11.74 -14.98 13.80
CA GLU A 211 11.82 -15.44 12.42
C GLU A 211 10.78 -14.77 11.54
N ALA A 212 9.51 -14.74 11.98
CA ALA A 212 8.44 -14.04 11.25
C ALA A 212 8.76 -12.55 11.05
N LYS A 213 9.23 -11.90 12.11
CA LYS A 213 9.65 -10.50 12.05
C LYS A 213 10.84 -10.29 11.12
N LYS A 214 11.85 -11.15 11.15
CA LYS A 214 13.05 -11.04 10.32
C LYS A 214 12.72 -11.14 8.84
N LEU A 215 11.80 -12.05 8.46
CA LEU A 215 11.30 -12.19 7.10
C LEU A 215 10.70 -10.86 6.59
N VAL A 216 9.80 -10.27 7.37
CA VAL A 216 9.13 -9.01 7.02
C VAL A 216 10.11 -7.82 7.04
N GLN A 217 11.07 -7.81 7.96
CA GLN A 217 12.09 -6.75 8.04
C GLN A 217 13.01 -6.69 6.82
N ASN A 218 13.36 -7.85 6.25
CA ASN A 218 14.23 -7.91 5.07
C ASN A 218 13.58 -7.28 3.83
N LEU A 219 12.25 -7.26 3.76
CA LEU A 219 11.51 -6.57 2.69
C LEU A 219 11.51 -5.04 2.87
N GLY A 220 12.24 -4.51 3.86
CA GLY A 220 12.43 -3.09 4.14
C GLY A 220 11.41 -2.50 5.13
N LEU A 221 10.72 -3.33 5.90
CA LEU A 221 9.80 -2.90 6.98
C LEU A 221 10.54 -2.79 8.33
N LYS A 222 11.83 -2.47 8.28
CA LYS A 222 12.70 -2.41 9.45
C LYS A 222 12.43 -1.15 10.26
N ALA A 223 11.84 -1.31 11.44
CA ALA A 223 11.81 -0.26 12.46
C ALA A 223 13.21 -0.10 13.10
N ILE A 224 13.77 1.10 13.01
CA ILE A 224 15.02 1.51 13.67
C ILE A 224 14.66 2.08 15.03
N LYS A 225 15.34 1.62 16.08
CA LYS A 225 15.18 2.16 17.44
C LYS A 225 16.30 3.16 17.71
N ILE A 226 15.94 4.39 18.00
CA ILE A 226 16.91 5.46 18.27
C ILE A 226 16.73 5.90 19.72
N ASP A 227 17.80 5.85 20.49
CA ASP A 227 17.77 6.29 21.88
C ASP A 227 17.63 7.81 21.92
N CYS A 228 16.85 8.30 22.88
CA CYS A 228 16.58 9.72 23.04
C CYS A 228 16.79 10.16 24.50
N CYS A 229 17.21 11.41 24.66
CA CYS A 229 17.35 12.03 25.98
C CYS A 229 15.98 12.06 26.70
N SER A 230 15.99 11.85 28.02
CA SER A 230 14.77 11.93 28.86
C SER A 230 14.09 13.29 28.82
N ASN A 231 14.84 14.35 28.53
CA ASN A 231 14.36 15.72 28.41
C ASN A 231 14.13 16.14 26.94
N ASN A 232 14.12 15.19 26.00
CA ASN A 232 13.88 15.43 24.58
C ASN A 232 14.90 16.37 23.90
N CYS A 233 16.09 16.58 24.49
CA CYS A 233 17.08 17.53 23.96
C CYS A 233 17.85 17.02 22.74
N MET A 234 18.02 15.70 22.60
CA MET A 234 18.81 15.10 21.52
C MET A 234 18.48 13.63 21.28
N LEU A 235 18.87 13.14 20.10
CA LEU A 235 18.92 11.72 19.74
C LEU A 235 20.37 11.22 19.81
N TYR A 236 20.58 10.02 20.36
CA TYR A 236 21.88 9.36 20.36
C TYR A 236 22.10 8.64 19.02
N ARG A 237 22.45 9.40 17.98
CA ARG A 237 22.63 8.93 16.60
C ARG A 237 23.85 9.59 15.95
N LYS A 238 24.34 9.03 14.82
CA LYS A 238 25.53 9.52 14.11
C LYS A 238 26.69 9.74 15.10
N ASP A 239 27.28 10.93 15.12
CA ASP A 239 28.42 11.28 15.99
C ASP A 239 28.09 11.21 17.49
N ASP A 240 26.80 11.27 17.85
CA ASP A 240 26.31 11.19 19.22
C ASP A 240 25.98 9.76 19.68
N ALA A 241 26.14 8.77 18.79
CA ALA A 241 25.73 7.39 19.06
C ALA A 241 26.51 6.73 20.21
N ALA A 242 27.74 7.16 20.47
CA ALA A 242 28.58 6.61 21.53
C ALA A 242 28.36 7.27 22.91
N LEU A 243 27.64 8.39 22.97
CA LEU A 243 27.48 9.14 24.21
C LEU A 243 26.65 8.37 25.24
N THR A 244 27.03 8.53 26.50
CA THR A 244 26.37 7.95 27.66
C THR A 244 25.51 8.95 28.44
N SER A 245 25.68 10.25 28.17
CA SER A 245 24.92 11.37 28.74
C SER A 245 24.55 12.38 27.65
N CYS A 246 23.52 13.18 27.91
CA CYS A 246 23.08 14.24 27.00
C CYS A 246 24.07 15.42 26.99
N LYS A 247 24.41 15.94 25.80
CA LYS A 247 25.29 17.11 25.65
C LYS A 247 24.72 18.42 26.18
N PHE A 248 23.40 18.51 26.33
CA PHE A 248 22.70 19.76 26.65
C PHE A 248 22.20 19.84 28.09
N CYS A 249 21.75 18.72 28.66
CA CYS A 249 21.20 18.68 30.02
C CYS A 249 21.89 17.66 30.92
N GLU A 250 22.97 17.03 30.44
CA GLU A 250 23.79 16.05 31.15
C GLU A 250 23.06 14.79 31.64
N ALA A 251 21.76 14.68 31.35
CA ALA A 251 20.94 13.55 31.75
C ALA A 251 21.50 12.22 31.22
N PRO A 252 21.47 11.14 32.03
CA PRO A 252 21.99 9.84 31.65
C PRO A 252 21.15 9.21 30.53
N ARG A 253 21.83 8.58 29.57
CA ARG A 253 21.18 7.83 28.49
C ARG A 253 20.53 6.54 28.99
N PHE A 254 21.16 5.88 29.96
CA PHE A 254 20.80 4.54 30.42
C PHE A 254 20.18 4.59 31.82
N LYS A 255 19.27 3.65 32.09
CA LYS A 255 18.71 3.43 33.43
C LYS A 255 19.82 2.99 34.40
N PRO A 256 19.73 3.34 35.69
CA PRO A 256 20.67 2.85 36.69
C PRO A 256 20.62 1.32 36.74
N ILE A 257 21.80 0.72 36.84
CA ILE A 257 21.94 -0.72 37.06
C ILE A 257 21.73 -0.95 38.55
N SER A 258 20.73 -1.76 38.92
CA SER A 258 20.61 -2.26 40.29
C SER A 258 21.75 -3.24 40.58
N ASP A 259 22.50 -2.99 41.66
CA ASP A 259 23.61 -3.82 42.10
C ASP A 259 23.11 -5.24 42.43
N GLY A 260 23.61 -6.24 41.72
CA GLY A 260 23.24 -7.64 41.96
C GLY A 260 23.44 -8.63 40.81
N GLY A 261 23.99 -8.21 39.66
CA GLY A 261 24.23 -9.14 38.55
C GLY A 261 25.38 -8.70 37.65
N CYS A 262 26.48 -9.46 37.69
CA CYS A 262 27.59 -9.31 36.75
C CYS A 262 27.03 -9.53 35.33
N LYS A 263 27.09 -8.49 34.46
CA LYS A 263 26.56 -8.40 33.09
C LYS A 263 25.08 -7.98 32.90
N SER A 264 24.59 -6.99 33.65
CA SER A 264 23.32 -6.35 33.30
C SER A 264 23.43 -5.53 32.00
N LYS A 265 22.53 -5.78 31.05
CA LYS A 265 22.48 -5.06 29.76
C LYS A 265 22.08 -3.61 30.01
N ARG A 266 22.87 -2.65 29.49
CA ARG A 266 22.51 -1.21 29.55
C ARG A 266 21.19 -0.98 28.81
N VAL A 267 20.16 -0.50 29.51
CA VAL A 267 18.84 -0.22 28.94
C VAL A 267 18.66 1.29 28.81
N PRO A 268 18.42 1.82 27.60
CA PRO A 268 18.15 3.24 27.40
C PRO A 268 16.91 3.71 28.17
N VAL A 269 16.95 4.94 28.67
CA VAL A 269 15.83 5.56 29.40
C VAL A 269 14.63 5.76 28.46
N ARG A 270 14.85 6.26 27.24
CA ARG A 270 13.82 6.44 26.20
C ARG A 270 14.33 6.02 24.82
N ARG A 271 13.39 5.59 23.97
CA ARG A 271 13.63 5.23 22.56
C ARG A 271 12.47 5.65 21.67
N MET A 272 12.76 6.36 20.59
CA MET A 272 11.83 6.55 19.47
C MET A 272 11.96 5.38 18.48
N HIS A 273 10.90 5.15 17.72
CA HIS A 273 10.94 4.28 16.55
C HIS A 273 10.94 5.13 15.29
N TYR A 274 11.88 4.83 14.40
CA TYR A 274 11.97 5.41 13.07
C TYR A 274 11.72 4.34 12.02
N LEU A 275 10.82 4.61 11.09
CA LEU A 275 10.53 3.74 9.96
C LEU A 275 11.05 4.44 8.70
N PRO A 276 12.10 3.93 8.04
CA PRO A 276 12.71 4.59 6.89
C PRO A 276 11.72 4.91 5.77
N LEU A 277 11.78 6.12 5.23
CA LEU A 277 10.89 6.63 4.20
C LEU A 277 11.30 6.15 2.80
N ILE A 278 12.59 6.23 2.46
CA ILE A 278 13.08 5.95 1.09
C ILE A 278 12.66 4.55 0.59
N PRO A 279 12.84 3.46 1.37
CA PRO A 279 12.44 2.12 0.91
C PRO A 279 10.93 2.02 0.66
N ARG A 280 10.11 2.76 1.40
CA ARG A 280 8.65 2.75 1.24
C ARG A 280 8.22 3.52 -0.01
N LEU A 281 8.85 4.65 -0.31
CA LEU A 281 8.60 5.39 -1.56
C LEU A 281 9.01 4.58 -2.79
N ARG A 282 10.18 3.91 -2.76
CA ARG A 282 10.60 3.00 -3.83
C ARG A 282 9.60 1.86 -4.07
N ARG A 283 8.99 1.33 -3.01
CA ARG A 283 7.95 0.28 -3.17
C ARG A 283 6.71 0.74 -3.90
N LEU A 284 6.35 2.02 -3.82
CA LEU A 284 5.23 2.54 -4.60
C LEU A 284 5.46 2.37 -6.10
N TYR A 285 6.72 2.44 -6.55
CA TYR A 285 7.13 2.19 -7.94
C TYR A 285 7.43 0.72 -8.26
N ALA A 286 7.64 -0.12 -7.25
CA ALA A 286 7.88 -1.55 -7.43
C ALA A 286 6.59 -2.40 -7.49
N SER A 287 5.41 -1.80 -7.27
CA SER A 287 4.13 -2.51 -7.27
C SER A 287 3.22 -2.04 -8.41
N MET A 288 2.69 -2.99 -9.18
CA MET A 288 1.71 -2.72 -10.23
C MET A 288 0.40 -2.13 -9.70
N SER A 289 0.10 -2.29 -8.40
CA SER A 289 -1.10 -1.71 -7.78
C SER A 289 -0.96 -0.23 -7.42
N SER A 290 0.26 0.30 -7.34
CA SER A 290 0.50 1.70 -6.93
C SER A 290 1.22 2.53 -7.96
N ALA A 291 2.18 1.96 -8.68
CA ALA A 291 3.01 2.67 -9.64
C ALA A 291 2.20 3.43 -10.72
N PRO A 292 1.13 2.87 -11.33
CA PRO A 292 0.33 3.59 -12.33
C PRO A 292 -0.31 4.89 -11.82
N HIS A 293 -0.53 4.98 -10.50
CA HIS A 293 -1.17 6.11 -9.84
C HIS A 293 -0.17 7.16 -9.35
N MET A 294 1.14 6.88 -9.37
CA MET A 294 2.16 7.82 -8.89
C MET A 294 2.37 9.05 -9.79
N THR A 295 1.79 9.04 -10.98
CA THR A 295 1.75 10.18 -11.90
C THR A 295 0.34 10.82 -11.95
N TRP A 296 -0.52 10.52 -10.96
CA TRP A 296 -1.92 10.91 -11.01
C TRP A 296 -2.13 12.43 -11.09
N HIS A 297 -1.35 13.15 -10.27
CA HIS A 297 -1.42 14.61 -10.15
C HIS A 297 -1.22 15.38 -11.45
N ILE A 298 -0.51 14.80 -12.44
CA ILE A 298 -0.29 15.42 -13.75
C ILE A 298 -1.44 15.12 -14.71
N LYS A 299 -2.00 13.90 -14.69
CA LYS A 299 -3.06 13.51 -15.63
C LYS A 299 -4.41 14.13 -15.26
N ASN A 300 -4.59 14.55 -14.00
CA ASN A 300 -5.83 15.18 -13.50
C ASN A 300 -5.66 16.70 -13.27
N GLN A 301 -5.17 17.42 -14.28
CA GLN A 301 -5.28 18.88 -14.29
C GLN A 301 -6.74 19.29 -14.50
N ARG A 302 -7.19 20.31 -13.77
CA ARG A 302 -8.56 20.83 -13.83
C ARG A 302 -8.55 22.34 -14.01
N ASP A 303 -9.67 22.87 -14.49
CA ASP A 303 -9.91 24.30 -14.64
C ASP A 303 -9.73 25.05 -13.33
N ASP A 304 -9.27 26.30 -13.43
CA ASP A 304 -9.00 27.15 -12.28
C ASP A 304 -10.29 27.46 -11.50
N GLY A 305 -10.22 27.35 -10.16
CA GLY A 305 -11.31 27.72 -9.24
C GLY A 305 -11.90 26.59 -8.39
N VAL A 306 -11.55 25.33 -8.66
CA VAL A 306 -12.00 24.17 -7.86
C VAL A 306 -10.80 23.37 -7.36
N MET A 307 -10.65 23.26 -6.04
CA MET A 307 -9.58 22.49 -5.40
C MET A 307 -10.15 21.20 -4.80
N ILE A 308 -9.77 20.05 -5.36
CA ILE A 308 -10.13 18.71 -4.83
C ILE A 308 -8.90 17.87 -4.47
N HIS A 309 -7.70 18.39 -4.74
CA HIS A 309 -6.44 17.74 -4.47
C HIS A 309 -5.33 18.79 -4.25
N PRO A 310 -4.32 18.54 -3.38
CA PRO A 310 -3.23 19.48 -3.14
C PRO A 310 -2.50 19.99 -4.39
N SER A 311 -2.41 19.16 -5.44
CA SER A 311 -1.79 19.56 -6.72
C SER A 311 -2.53 20.66 -7.49
N HIS A 312 -3.79 20.95 -7.15
CA HIS A 312 -4.53 22.08 -7.72
C HIS A 312 -4.25 23.39 -6.98
N GLY A 313 -3.65 23.33 -5.80
CA GLY A 313 -3.34 24.49 -4.97
C GLY A 313 -2.18 25.33 -5.51
N GLU A 314 -2.23 26.63 -5.23
CA GLU A 314 -1.21 27.58 -5.69
C GLU A 314 0.17 27.30 -5.08
N ALA A 315 0.24 26.75 -3.87
CA ALA A 315 1.51 26.34 -3.27
C ALA A 315 2.23 25.29 -4.13
N TRP A 316 1.51 24.28 -4.63
CA TRP A 316 2.07 23.26 -5.52
C TRP A 316 2.45 23.84 -6.87
N LYS A 317 1.53 24.58 -7.51
CA LYS A 317 1.80 25.23 -8.79
C LYS A 317 3.00 26.18 -8.71
N SER A 318 3.13 26.93 -7.62
CA SER A 318 4.27 27.82 -7.38
C SER A 318 5.56 27.07 -7.16
N PHE A 319 5.54 25.97 -6.40
CA PHE A 319 6.70 25.11 -6.23
C PHE A 319 7.19 24.57 -7.57
N ASP A 320 6.29 24.06 -8.41
CA ASP A 320 6.62 23.51 -9.73
C ASP A 320 7.20 24.57 -10.69
N ARG A 321 6.76 25.83 -10.57
CA ARG A 321 7.35 26.95 -11.35
C ARG A 321 8.76 27.31 -10.89
N ILE A 322 9.02 27.27 -9.58
CA ILE A 322 10.34 27.60 -9.00
C ILE A 322 11.34 26.46 -9.26
N HIS A 323 10.88 25.20 -9.14
CA HIS A 323 11.67 23.99 -9.29
C HIS A 323 11.24 23.21 -10.54
N SER A 324 11.36 23.85 -11.70
CA SER A 324 10.91 23.26 -12.98
C SER A 324 11.65 21.97 -13.31
N ASP A 325 12.93 21.87 -12.95
CA ASP A 325 13.74 20.65 -13.11
C ASP A 325 13.19 19.47 -12.30
N PHE A 326 12.71 19.73 -11.08
CA PHE A 326 12.02 18.73 -10.26
C PHE A 326 10.67 18.35 -10.88
N ALA A 327 9.89 19.33 -11.35
CA ALA A 327 8.55 19.13 -11.89
C ALA A 327 8.54 18.43 -13.27
N LEU A 328 9.62 18.56 -14.05
CA LEU A 328 9.78 17.89 -15.35
C LEU A 328 9.75 16.36 -15.23
N GLU A 329 10.19 15.80 -14.10
CA GLU A 329 10.08 14.37 -13.83
C GLU A 329 8.77 14.09 -13.07
N PRO A 330 7.71 13.56 -13.76
CA PRO A 330 6.39 13.34 -13.17
C PRO A 330 6.40 12.31 -12.03
N ARG A 331 7.45 11.47 -11.93
CA ARG A 331 7.58 10.48 -10.86
C ARG A 331 8.18 11.07 -9.58
N ASN A 332 8.60 12.34 -9.57
CA ASN A 332 9.05 12.99 -8.34
C ASN A 332 7.87 13.24 -7.39
N ILE A 333 8.10 12.98 -6.10
CA ILE A 333 7.02 12.89 -5.10
C ILE A 333 6.88 14.18 -4.31
N ARG A 334 5.66 14.70 -4.22
CA ARG A 334 5.28 15.73 -3.25
C ARG A 334 4.70 15.05 -2.02
N LEU A 335 5.24 15.39 -0.85
CA LEU A 335 4.92 14.77 0.42
C LEU A 335 4.15 15.75 1.30
N GLY A 336 3.06 15.28 1.91
CA GLY A 336 2.46 15.91 3.07
C GLY A 336 3.05 15.34 4.35
N LEU A 337 3.11 16.15 5.40
CA LEU A 337 3.49 15.71 6.74
C LEU A 337 2.46 16.18 7.74
N CYS A 338 2.03 15.27 8.60
CA CYS A 338 1.22 15.60 9.75
C CYS A 338 1.79 14.96 11.02
N SER A 339 1.60 15.63 12.15
CA SER A 339 1.93 15.09 13.46
C SER A 339 0.90 15.56 14.48
N ASN A 340 0.49 14.65 15.35
CA ASN A 340 -0.36 15.00 16.49
C ASN A 340 -0.05 14.08 17.67
N GLY A 341 -0.37 14.52 18.89
CA GLY A 341 -0.26 13.68 20.09
C GLY A 341 -1.46 12.77 20.25
N PHE A 342 -1.23 11.53 20.68
CA PHE A 342 -2.26 10.54 20.97
C PHE A 342 -1.96 9.77 22.26
N THR A 343 -3.00 9.32 22.96
CA THR A 343 -2.90 8.51 24.19
C THR A 343 -3.58 7.16 23.95
N PRO A 344 -2.84 6.09 23.60
CA PRO A 344 -3.44 4.79 23.21
C PRO A 344 -4.22 4.06 24.30
N ASN A 345 -4.01 4.38 25.59
CA ASN A 345 -4.69 3.69 26.69
C ASN A 345 -5.47 4.69 27.54
N ILE A 346 -6.80 4.67 27.43
CA ILE A 346 -7.67 5.67 28.09
C ILE A 346 -8.30 5.15 29.40
N GLN A 347 -8.48 3.84 29.59
CA GLN A 347 -9.36 3.37 30.68
C GLN A 347 -8.73 2.59 31.85
N PHE A 348 -7.68 1.76 31.69
CA PHE A 348 -7.23 0.88 32.80
C PHE A 348 -5.71 0.65 32.93
N SER A 349 -4.86 1.45 32.28
CA SER A 349 -3.40 1.33 32.43
C SER A 349 -2.72 2.69 32.61
N LYS A 350 -1.43 2.69 32.98
CA LYS A 350 -0.65 3.92 33.13
C LYS A 350 -0.80 4.77 31.86
N PRO A 351 -1.15 6.07 31.97
CA PRO A 351 -1.32 6.93 30.80
C PRO A 351 -0.01 6.95 30.01
N TYR A 352 -0.04 6.40 28.81
CA TYR A 352 1.04 6.45 27.84
C TYR A 352 0.59 7.36 26.70
N SER A 353 1.40 8.35 26.37
CA SER A 353 1.20 9.18 25.18
C SER A 353 2.30 8.91 24.16
N CYS A 354 1.99 9.13 22.90
CA CYS A 354 2.94 9.10 21.80
C CYS A 354 2.61 10.18 20.77
N TRP A 355 3.61 10.57 19.99
CA TRP A 355 3.46 11.49 18.87
C TRP A 355 3.88 10.77 17.58
N PRO A 356 2.92 10.21 16.83
CA PRO A 356 3.18 9.76 15.47
C PRO A 356 3.48 10.94 14.54
N VAL A 357 4.45 10.74 13.65
CA VAL A 357 4.68 11.57 12.46
C VAL A 357 4.32 10.73 11.25
N ILE A 358 3.35 11.20 10.47
CA ILE A 358 2.84 10.52 9.28
C ILE A 358 3.22 11.34 8.06
N VAL A 359 3.74 10.66 7.04
CA VAL A 359 4.08 11.22 5.74
C VAL A 359 3.12 10.67 4.70
N ILE A 360 2.65 11.51 3.77
CA ILE A 360 1.61 11.15 2.80
C ILE A 360 2.13 11.47 1.39
N PRO A 361 2.19 10.52 0.45
CA PRO A 361 2.55 10.79 -0.94
C PRO A 361 1.34 11.37 -1.68
N TYR A 362 1.32 12.70 -1.85
CA TYR A 362 0.25 13.41 -2.57
C TYR A 362 0.28 13.21 -4.08
N ASN A 363 1.19 12.39 -4.60
CA ASN A 363 1.16 12.03 -6.00
C ASN A 363 -0.05 11.15 -6.36
N LEU A 364 -0.61 10.44 -5.38
CA LEU A 364 -1.70 9.48 -5.53
C LEU A 364 -3.08 10.16 -5.56
N PRO A 365 -4.10 9.52 -6.16
CA PRO A 365 -5.48 10.02 -6.16
C PRO A 365 -6.03 10.29 -4.75
N PRO A 366 -6.99 11.23 -4.58
CA PRO A 366 -7.67 11.48 -3.30
C PRO A 366 -8.21 10.22 -2.61
N GLY A 367 -8.85 9.32 -3.37
CA GLY A 367 -9.39 8.05 -2.86
C GLY A 367 -8.33 7.00 -2.49
N MET A 368 -7.04 7.32 -2.62
CA MET A 368 -5.93 6.43 -2.36
C MET A 368 -4.93 7.03 -1.38
N CYS A 369 -4.53 8.29 -1.54
CA CYS A 369 -3.52 8.93 -0.68
C CYS A 369 -3.90 8.98 0.81
N MET A 370 -5.21 8.98 1.12
CA MET A 370 -5.73 8.99 2.49
C MET A 370 -6.02 7.59 3.06
N LYS A 371 -5.78 6.50 2.31
CA LYS A 371 -5.97 5.14 2.80
C LYS A 371 -4.77 4.67 3.62
N ASP A 372 -5.02 3.83 4.64
CA ASP A 372 -4.01 3.32 5.57
C ASP A 372 -2.69 2.84 4.95
N PRO A 373 -2.66 2.11 3.80
CA PRO A 373 -1.41 1.66 3.19
C PRO A 373 -0.49 2.80 2.73
N TYR A 374 -1.03 3.99 2.52
CA TYR A 374 -0.33 5.17 2.00
C TYR A 374 -0.09 6.25 3.07
N LEU A 375 -0.59 6.04 4.29
CA LEU A 375 -0.28 6.86 5.46
C LEU A 375 1.01 6.34 6.12
N PHE A 376 2.15 6.87 5.69
CA PHE A 376 3.45 6.39 6.13
C PHE A 376 3.80 6.89 7.55
N LEU A 377 3.47 6.08 8.57
CA LEU A 377 3.99 6.27 9.92
C LEU A 377 5.53 6.21 9.91
N THR A 378 6.18 7.34 10.15
CA THR A 378 7.63 7.51 9.93
C THR A 378 8.38 7.68 11.25
N CYS A 379 7.82 8.43 12.19
CA CYS A 379 8.34 8.52 13.55
C CYS A 379 7.26 8.13 14.55
N LEU A 380 7.64 7.38 15.58
CA LEU A 380 6.85 7.18 16.78
C LEU A 380 7.65 7.67 17.99
N ILE A 381 7.30 8.86 18.46
CA ILE A 381 7.98 9.54 19.56
C ILE A 381 7.30 9.15 20.88
N PRO A 382 8.04 8.60 21.86
CA PRO A 382 7.46 8.22 23.14
C PRO A 382 7.18 9.45 24.01
N GLY A 383 6.04 9.45 24.69
CA GLY A 383 5.75 10.39 25.77
C GLY A 383 6.47 10.05 27.09
N PRO A 384 5.99 10.56 28.23
CA PRO A 384 4.76 11.35 28.41
C PRO A 384 4.88 12.83 28.01
N ASN A 385 6.12 13.33 27.90
CA ASN A 385 6.39 14.74 27.68
C ASN A 385 6.15 15.11 26.22
N ASN A 386 5.37 16.17 26.01
CA ASN A 386 5.10 16.70 24.69
C ASN A 386 6.40 17.12 23.99
N PRO A 387 6.73 16.58 22.80
CA PRO A 387 7.93 16.93 22.07
C PRO A 387 7.80 18.26 21.32
N LYS A 388 6.65 18.96 21.32
CA LYS A 388 6.40 20.19 20.53
C LYS A 388 7.57 21.19 20.53
N ALA A 389 8.19 21.44 21.68
CA ALA A 389 9.30 22.39 21.77
C ALA A 389 10.59 21.92 21.07
N ASN A 390 10.77 20.60 20.93
CA ASN A 390 11.97 19.96 20.37
C ASN A 390 11.59 18.90 19.31
N ILE A 391 10.52 19.14 18.54
CA ILE A 391 10.01 18.14 17.59
C ILE A 391 10.99 17.94 16.43
N ASP A 392 11.68 19.01 16.05
CA ASP A 392 12.78 19.06 15.09
C ASP A 392 13.88 18.05 15.42
N VAL A 393 14.23 17.87 16.70
CA VAL A 393 15.19 16.86 17.16
C VAL A 393 14.77 15.45 16.72
N PHE A 394 13.48 15.13 16.85
CA PHE A 394 12.93 13.83 16.48
C PHE A 394 12.71 13.67 14.98
N LEU A 395 12.57 14.78 14.25
CA LEU A 395 12.48 14.77 12.79
C LEU A 395 13.85 14.60 12.12
N GLY A 396 14.96 14.74 12.85
CA GLY A 396 16.33 14.61 12.30
C GLY A 396 16.55 13.40 11.36
N PRO A 397 16.12 12.17 11.70
CA PRO A 397 16.23 11.02 10.79
C PRO A 397 15.42 11.17 9.49
N LEU A 398 14.23 11.75 9.57
CA LEU A 398 13.41 12.05 8.40
C LEU A 398 14.04 13.16 7.55
N ILE A 399 14.56 14.21 8.17
CA ILE A 399 15.25 15.31 7.49
C ILE A 399 16.46 14.79 6.72
N ASP A 400 17.20 13.82 7.25
CA ASP A 400 18.32 13.20 6.52
C ASP A 400 17.86 12.52 5.22
N GLU A 401 16.80 11.69 5.29
CA GLU A 401 16.26 11.04 4.09
C GLU A 401 15.62 12.05 3.13
N LEU A 402 14.96 13.11 3.62
CA LEU A 402 14.42 14.18 2.77
C LEU A 402 15.52 14.95 2.05
N ASN A 403 16.64 15.21 2.71
CA ASN A 403 17.81 15.84 2.07
C ASN A 403 18.39 14.92 0.99
N GLU A 404 18.55 13.62 1.27
CA GLU A 404 19.01 12.63 0.28
C GLU A 404 18.06 12.55 -0.93
N LEU A 405 16.74 12.55 -0.68
CA LEU A 405 15.71 12.56 -1.72
C LEU A 405 15.72 13.87 -2.53
N TRP A 406 16.01 15.01 -1.91
CA TRP A 406 16.06 16.28 -2.63
C TRP A 406 17.31 16.38 -3.53
N ASN A 407 18.47 16.06 -2.97
CA ASN A 407 19.76 16.11 -3.66
C ASN A 407 20.77 15.18 -2.97
N PRO A 408 21.29 14.13 -3.64
CA PRO A 408 21.26 13.88 -5.09
C PRO A 408 19.95 13.29 -5.65
N GLY A 409 19.05 12.82 -4.79
CA GLY A 409 17.97 11.92 -5.17
C GLY A 409 18.42 10.46 -5.10
N VAL A 410 17.48 9.55 -5.28
CA VAL A 410 17.68 8.12 -5.03
C VAL A 410 17.31 7.31 -6.28
N LEU A 411 18.25 6.50 -6.79
CA LEU A 411 17.97 5.64 -7.95
C LEU A 411 16.82 4.68 -7.61
N THR A 412 15.83 4.59 -8.49
CA THR A 412 14.58 3.83 -8.29
C THR A 412 14.16 3.20 -9.61
N TYR A 413 13.52 2.03 -9.54
CA TYR A 413 13.00 1.34 -10.71
C TYR A 413 11.47 1.45 -10.74
N ASP A 414 10.93 1.90 -11.86
CA ASP A 414 9.49 1.92 -12.13
C ASP A 414 9.09 0.62 -12.84
N ILE A 415 8.26 -0.20 -12.19
CA ILE A 415 7.82 -1.49 -12.72
C ILE A 415 6.90 -1.35 -13.94
N VAL A 416 6.19 -0.23 -14.08
CA VAL A 416 5.27 0.04 -15.19
C VAL A 416 6.07 0.40 -16.43
N GLU A 417 6.94 1.40 -16.29
CA GLU A 417 7.79 1.88 -17.39
C GLU A 417 8.96 0.96 -17.69
N LYS A 418 9.30 0.07 -16.74
CA LYS A 418 10.52 -0.75 -16.76
C LYS A 418 11.76 0.10 -16.97
N LYS A 419 11.86 1.22 -16.25
CA LYS A 419 12.95 2.19 -16.35
C LYS A 419 13.51 2.54 -14.99
N ASN A 420 14.82 2.72 -14.93
CA ASN A 420 15.45 3.33 -13.77
C ASN A 420 15.38 4.85 -13.89
N PHE A 421 15.16 5.52 -12.77
CA PHE A 421 15.15 6.98 -12.70
C PHE A 421 15.64 7.45 -11.33
N VAL A 422 16.08 8.70 -11.25
CA VAL A 422 16.48 9.30 -9.97
C VAL A 422 15.23 9.88 -9.33
N LEU A 423 14.70 9.15 -8.34
CA LEU A 423 13.56 9.59 -7.55
C LEU A 423 13.97 10.75 -6.66
N LYS A 424 13.27 11.86 -6.80
CA LYS A 424 13.32 12.96 -5.84
C LYS A 424 12.00 13.12 -5.10
N ALA A 425 12.07 13.71 -3.91
CA ALA A 425 10.89 14.08 -3.15
C ALA A 425 11.04 15.46 -2.50
N ALA A 426 9.92 16.15 -2.35
CA ALA A 426 9.82 17.44 -1.67
C ALA A 426 8.68 17.39 -0.65
N LEU A 427 8.90 17.99 0.52
CA LEU A 427 7.84 18.21 1.51
C LEU A 427 7.12 19.50 1.17
N MET A 428 5.79 19.44 1.04
CA MET A 428 4.91 20.54 0.61
C MET A 428 4.28 21.30 1.77
#